data_AF-A0A844E598-F1
#
_entry.id   AF-A0A844E598-F1
#
_cell.length_a   1.000
_cell.length_b   1.000
_cell.length_c   1.000
_cell.angle_alpha   90.00
_cell.angle_beta   90.00
_cell.angle_gamma   90.00
#
_symmetry.space_group_name_H-M   'P 1'
#
loop_
_entity.id
_entity.type
_entity.pdbx_description
1 polymer ?
#
loop_
_entity_poly.entity_id
_entity_poly.type
_entity_poly.pdbx_seq_one_letter_code
_entity_poly.pdbx_strand_id
1 'polypeptide(L)'
;MEREKLKSRLGFILLSAGCAIGIGNVWKFPYIAGQGGGGAFVLFYLIFLIILGLPIMTMEFAVGRASRKSPVRAYQALEKPGQKWHIHGYLTLIGCYLLMMFYTTVAGWMLHYFYMTATGKLAGLNADQVAGKFTEMLADPGVMTFWMVFVVALGIFVCAKGLQNGLERVTKVMMIALLVIMMVLAVNSLFMPGAKEGLSFFLVPDFGRMKEVGVVNTLVSAMNQAFFTLSLGIGAMSIFGSYIGKEHSLLGESARIVVLDTFVAITAGLIIFPACFTYGVDQTSGPSLIFITLPNIFANMAMGRLWGSLFFLFMAFAALSTVLAVFENIICCGMELTGSSRKKSSLVNFVLITLLSLPCVLGYNVWAWDGFAVFGGAVLDLEDFLVSNLFLPLGSLVYLLFCVTNYGWGWDNYKKEVNTGKGLKMHDWMRGYLTCVLPVIVLFIFAFGLYDKFL
;
A
#
# COMPACT_ATOMS: atom_id res chain seq x y z
N MET A 1 -16.62 13.91 -20.96
CA MET A 1 -16.62 12.44 -21.04
C MET A 1 -17.50 11.90 -19.93
N GLU A 2 -18.40 10.96 -20.24
CA GLU A 2 -19.18 10.26 -19.22
C GLU A 2 -18.25 9.35 -18.39
N ARG A 3 -18.43 9.32 -17.07
CA ARG A 3 -17.56 8.56 -16.15
C ARG A 3 -17.83 7.07 -16.31
N GLU A 4 -16.78 6.28 -16.52
CA GLU A 4 -16.88 4.82 -16.52
C GLU A 4 -17.46 4.30 -15.18
N LYS A 5 -18.15 3.17 -15.22
CA LYS A 5 -18.72 2.49 -14.04
C LYS A 5 -18.13 1.09 -13.92
N LEU A 6 -18.06 0.57 -12.72
CA LEU A 6 -17.68 -0.83 -12.49
C LEU A 6 -18.84 -1.76 -12.87
N LYS A 7 -18.53 -2.96 -13.38
CA LYS A 7 -19.53 -3.98 -13.73
C LYS A 7 -20.15 -4.62 -12.51
N SER A 8 -19.42 -4.68 -11.39
CA SER A 8 -19.86 -5.45 -10.22
C SER A 8 -19.41 -4.84 -8.91
N ARG A 9 -20.20 -5.05 -7.86
CA ARG A 9 -19.84 -4.70 -6.48
C ARG A 9 -18.57 -5.42 -6.02
N LEU A 10 -18.42 -6.70 -6.36
CA LEU A 10 -17.20 -7.46 -6.07
C LEU A 10 -15.99 -6.84 -6.78
N GLY A 11 -16.16 -6.34 -8.00
CA GLY A 11 -15.13 -5.57 -8.70
C GLY A 11 -14.70 -4.35 -7.90
N PHE A 12 -15.64 -3.54 -7.41
CA PHE A 12 -15.32 -2.41 -6.53
C PHE A 12 -14.52 -2.83 -5.30
N ILE A 13 -15.02 -3.81 -4.54
CA ILE A 13 -14.36 -4.26 -3.31
C ILE A 13 -12.93 -4.75 -3.60
N LEU A 14 -12.74 -5.59 -4.62
CA LEU A 14 -11.42 -6.14 -4.93
C LEU A 14 -10.46 -5.11 -5.53
N LEU A 15 -10.95 -4.08 -6.25
CA LEU A 15 -10.09 -3.02 -6.78
C LEU A 15 -9.63 -2.09 -5.67
N SER A 16 -10.56 -1.66 -4.81
CA SER A 16 -10.23 -0.84 -3.66
C SER A 16 -9.37 -1.60 -2.66
N ALA A 17 -9.66 -2.88 -2.43
CA ALA A 17 -8.80 -3.74 -1.62
C ALA A 17 -7.45 -3.96 -2.28
N GLY A 18 -7.34 -4.12 -3.60
CA GLY A 18 -6.05 -4.21 -4.29
C GLY A 18 -5.22 -2.92 -4.25
N CYS A 19 -5.85 -1.77 -4.01
CA CYS A 19 -5.14 -0.52 -3.75
C CYS A 19 -4.56 -0.45 -2.34
N ALA A 20 -5.27 -0.98 -1.33
CA ALA A 20 -4.79 -1.06 0.06
C ALA A 20 -3.79 -2.21 0.23
N ILE A 21 -4.17 -3.41 -0.23
CA ILE A 21 -3.35 -4.61 -0.23
C ILE A 21 -2.22 -4.45 -1.22
N GLY A 22 -1.03 -4.26 -0.66
CA GLY A 22 0.19 -4.12 -1.44
C GLY A 22 1.41 -4.64 -0.72
N ILE A 23 2.56 -4.13 -1.16
CA ILE A 23 3.86 -4.33 -0.52
C ILE A 23 3.79 -3.90 0.96
N GLY A 24 2.94 -2.94 1.33
CA GLY A 24 2.67 -2.57 2.71
C GLY A 24 2.25 -3.75 3.60
N ASN A 25 1.35 -4.62 3.13
CA ASN A 25 0.84 -5.76 3.91
C ASN A 25 1.76 -6.96 3.86
N VAL A 26 2.39 -7.19 2.71
CA VAL A 26 3.14 -8.43 2.47
C VAL A 26 4.63 -8.29 2.79
N TRP A 27 5.18 -7.08 2.72
CA TRP A 27 6.57 -6.77 3.03
C TRP A 27 6.73 -5.91 4.27
N LYS A 28 6.08 -4.75 4.30
CA LYS A 28 6.28 -3.76 5.36
C LYS A 28 5.77 -4.26 6.71
N PHE A 29 4.54 -4.77 6.72
CA PHE A 29 3.88 -5.19 7.94
C PHE A 29 4.63 -6.31 8.70
N PRO A 30 5.08 -7.41 8.08
CA PRO A 30 5.78 -8.48 8.80
C PRO A 30 7.06 -8.01 9.51
N TYR A 31 7.92 -7.24 8.84
CA TYR A 31 9.16 -6.80 9.49
C TYR A 31 8.91 -5.76 10.59
N ILE A 32 7.94 -4.83 10.39
CA ILE A 32 7.59 -3.86 11.44
C ILE A 32 6.93 -4.58 12.62
N ALA A 33 6.10 -5.61 12.38
CA ALA A 33 5.55 -6.42 13.45
C ALA A 33 6.65 -7.17 14.21
N GLY A 34 7.66 -7.69 13.51
CA GLY A 34 8.85 -8.29 14.13
C GLY A 34 9.59 -7.32 15.04
N GLN A 35 9.95 -6.15 14.51
CA GLN A 35 10.66 -5.10 15.26
C GLN A 35 9.82 -4.47 16.37
N GLY A 36 8.50 -4.35 16.18
CA GLY A 36 7.57 -3.69 17.08
C GLY A 36 7.12 -4.53 18.28
N GLY A 37 7.66 -5.75 18.45
CA GLY A 37 7.33 -6.62 19.58
C GLY A 37 6.26 -7.68 19.30
N GLY A 38 5.98 -8.00 18.04
CA GLY A 38 5.10 -9.10 17.64
C GLY A 38 3.62 -8.83 17.96
N GLY A 39 2.98 -9.72 18.71
CA GLY A 39 1.53 -9.66 18.96
C GLY A 39 1.02 -8.36 19.59
N ALA A 40 1.83 -7.68 20.41
CA ALA A 40 1.44 -6.38 20.98
C ALA A 40 1.33 -5.30 19.89
N PHE A 41 2.28 -5.27 18.95
CA PHE A 41 2.22 -4.41 17.78
C PHE A 41 0.96 -4.71 16.95
N VAL A 42 0.69 -5.99 16.68
CA VAL A 42 -0.47 -6.41 15.87
C VAL A 42 -1.78 -5.91 16.52
N LEU A 43 -1.93 -6.05 17.83
CA LEU A 43 -3.10 -5.56 18.56
C LEU A 43 -3.32 -4.05 18.35
N PHE A 44 -2.28 -3.24 18.56
CA PHE A 44 -2.41 -1.79 18.40
C PHE A 44 -2.59 -1.37 16.94
N TYR A 45 -1.96 -2.06 16.00
CA TYR A 45 -2.18 -1.86 14.57
C TYR A 45 -3.66 -2.04 14.19
N LEU A 46 -4.31 -3.11 14.68
CA LEU A 46 -5.75 -3.35 14.45
C LEU A 46 -6.61 -2.23 15.05
N ILE A 47 -6.27 -1.74 16.24
CA ILE A 47 -6.97 -0.61 16.88
C ILE A 47 -6.82 0.64 16.00
N PHE A 48 -5.60 0.97 15.57
CA PHE A 48 -5.33 2.14 14.74
C PHE A 48 -6.00 2.07 13.35
N LEU A 49 -6.12 0.89 12.75
CA LEU A 49 -6.92 0.73 11.54
C LEU A 49 -8.38 1.15 11.73
N ILE A 50 -8.99 0.82 12.87
CA ILE A 50 -10.40 1.14 13.15
C ILE A 50 -10.58 2.61 13.51
N ILE A 51 -9.72 3.15 14.39
CA ILE A 51 -9.91 4.51 14.90
C ILE A 51 -9.37 5.58 13.95
N LEU A 52 -8.42 5.23 13.08
CA LEU A 52 -7.67 6.18 12.26
C LEU A 52 -7.90 5.92 10.77
N GLY A 53 -7.53 4.73 10.31
CA GLY A 53 -7.58 4.36 8.90
C GLY A 53 -8.99 4.37 8.32
N LEU A 54 -9.91 3.67 8.99
CA LEU A 54 -11.28 3.49 8.53
C LEU A 54 -12.03 4.82 8.34
N PRO A 55 -12.03 5.78 9.31
CA PRO A 55 -12.66 7.07 9.11
C PRO A 55 -12.10 7.88 7.93
N ILE A 56 -10.77 7.94 7.78
CA ILE A 56 -10.13 8.70 6.70
C ILE A 56 -10.46 8.07 5.34
N MET A 57 -10.45 6.74 5.25
CA MET A 57 -10.87 6.03 4.05
C MET A 57 -12.31 6.38 3.66
N THR A 58 -13.23 6.47 4.62
CA THR A 58 -14.62 6.87 4.32
C THR A 58 -14.72 8.30 3.80
N MET A 59 -13.85 9.21 4.25
CA MET A 59 -13.79 10.59 3.78
C MET A 59 -13.26 10.69 2.34
N GLU A 60 -12.19 9.96 2.01
CA GLU A 60 -11.70 9.88 0.63
C GLU A 60 -12.77 9.33 -0.32
N PHE A 61 -13.43 8.22 0.05
CA PHE A 61 -14.50 7.69 -0.77
C PHE A 61 -15.69 8.64 -0.89
N ALA A 62 -16.04 9.38 0.16
CA ALA A 62 -17.15 10.32 0.11
C ALA A 62 -16.86 11.47 -0.85
N VAL A 63 -15.64 12.03 -0.82
CA VAL A 63 -15.21 13.07 -1.76
C VAL A 63 -15.20 12.55 -3.20
N GLY A 64 -14.68 11.34 -3.41
CA GLY A 64 -14.70 10.68 -4.72
C GLY A 64 -16.13 10.46 -5.24
N ARG A 65 -17.00 9.87 -4.41
CA ARG A 65 -18.36 9.50 -4.79
C ARG A 65 -19.27 10.70 -5.02
N ALA A 66 -19.17 11.73 -4.18
CA ALA A 66 -19.96 12.94 -4.33
C ALA A 66 -19.54 13.75 -5.56
N SER A 67 -18.24 13.85 -5.82
CA SER A 67 -17.75 14.62 -6.98
C SER A 67 -17.95 13.88 -8.30
N ARG A 68 -17.87 12.54 -8.31
CA ARG A 68 -17.79 11.72 -9.55
C ARG A 68 -16.67 12.19 -10.49
N LYS A 69 -15.61 12.76 -9.93
CA LYS A 69 -14.42 13.26 -10.63
C LYS A 69 -13.15 12.58 -10.12
N SER A 70 -12.05 12.75 -10.84
CA SER A 70 -10.72 12.38 -10.34
C SER A 70 -10.31 13.29 -9.15
N PRO A 71 -9.37 12.86 -8.29
CA PRO A 71 -8.91 13.65 -7.14
C PRO A 71 -8.49 15.09 -7.48
N VAL A 72 -7.87 15.31 -8.64
CA VAL A 72 -7.44 16.65 -9.07
C VAL A 72 -8.60 17.61 -9.36
N ARG A 73 -9.79 17.09 -9.68
CA ARG A 73 -11.02 17.88 -9.93
C ARG A 73 -12.07 17.72 -8.84
N ALA A 74 -11.91 16.77 -7.92
CA ALA A 74 -12.93 16.42 -6.93
C ALA A 74 -13.27 17.59 -6.00
N TYR A 75 -12.25 18.29 -5.50
CA TYR A 75 -12.41 19.45 -4.65
C TYR A 75 -13.14 20.61 -5.35
N GLN A 76 -12.82 20.89 -6.62
CA GLN A 76 -13.49 21.95 -7.39
C GLN A 76 -15.00 21.73 -7.53
N ALA A 77 -15.46 20.48 -7.45
CA ALA A 77 -16.88 20.14 -7.52
C ALA A 77 -17.62 20.28 -6.17
N LEU A 78 -16.88 20.29 -5.04
CA LEU A 78 -17.45 20.19 -3.69
C LEU A 78 -17.11 21.38 -2.78
N GLU A 79 -16.04 22.12 -3.08
CA GLU A 79 -15.63 23.29 -2.32
C GLU A 79 -16.61 24.46 -2.52
N LYS A 80 -16.73 25.31 -1.50
CA LYS A 80 -17.60 26.49 -1.56
C LYS A 80 -16.90 27.63 -2.32
N PRO A 81 -17.66 28.59 -2.90
CA PRO A 81 -17.06 29.74 -3.58
C PRO A 81 -16.03 30.48 -2.71
N GLY A 82 -14.89 30.83 -3.30
CA GLY A 82 -13.79 31.53 -2.63
C GLY A 82 -12.80 30.65 -1.87
N GLN A 83 -13.04 29.34 -1.77
CA GLN A 83 -12.11 28.39 -1.17
C GLN A 83 -11.06 27.89 -2.18
N LYS A 84 -9.96 27.32 -1.69
CA LYS A 84 -8.82 26.84 -2.51
C LYS A 84 -8.40 25.41 -2.18
N TRP A 85 -9.33 24.56 -1.76
CA TRP A 85 -9.05 23.16 -1.43
C TRP A 85 -8.57 22.37 -2.65
N HIS A 86 -8.96 22.79 -3.85
CA HIS A 86 -8.50 22.20 -5.11
C HIS A 86 -6.98 22.17 -5.32
N ILE A 87 -6.20 23.01 -4.61
CA ILE A 87 -4.73 22.92 -4.62
C ILE A 87 -4.27 21.52 -4.19
N HIS A 88 -4.93 20.94 -3.19
CA HIS A 88 -4.63 19.59 -2.72
C HIS A 88 -4.82 18.55 -3.82
N GLY A 89 -5.78 18.74 -4.73
CA GLY A 89 -5.97 17.85 -5.88
C GLY A 89 -4.69 17.68 -6.72
N TYR A 90 -3.88 18.73 -6.91
CA TYR A 90 -2.60 18.62 -7.61
C TYR A 90 -1.54 17.90 -6.75
N LEU A 91 -1.52 18.15 -5.44
CA LEU A 91 -0.62 17.45 -4.51
C LEU A 91 -0.93 15.95 -4.46
N THR A 92 -2.19 15.54 -4.54
CA THR A 92 -2.57 14.12 -4.62
C THR A 92 -2.00 13.45 -5.87
N LEU A 93 -2.01 14.15 -7.01
CA LEU A 93 -1.43 13.65 -8.26
C LEU A 93 0.09 13.53 -8.16
N ILE A 94 0.76 14.54 -7.60
CA ILE A 94 2.22 14.50 -7.35
C ILE A 94 2.56 13.33 -6.43
N GLY A 95 1.81 13.14 -5.35
CA GLY A 95 1.99 12.02 -4.42
C GLY A 95 1.80 10.65 -5.11
N CYS A 96 0.84 10.53 -6.03
CA CYS A 96 0.69 9.31 -6.84
C CYS A 96 1.88 9.06 -7.76
N TYR A 97 2.45 10.09 -8.39
CA TYR A 97 3.67 9.94 -9.18
C TYR A 97 4.85 9.53 -8.30
N LEU A 98 5.10 10.23 -7.20
CA LEU A 98 6.17 9.92 -6.24
C LEU A 98 6.05 8.47 -5.73
N LEU A 99 4.84 8.02 -5.39
CA LEU A 99 4.61 6.62 -5.00
C LEU A 99 5.00 5.66 -6.13
N MET A 100 4.63 5.95 -7.37
CA MET A 100 4.95 5.05 -8.50
C MET A 100 6.43 5.04 -8.90
N MET A 101 7.20 6.09 -8.58
CA MET A 101 8.63 6.18 -8.89
C MET A 101 9.44 5.05 -8.26
N PHE A 102 9.27 4.81 -6.95
CA PHE A 102 9.93 3.67 -6.31
C PHE A 102 9.10 2.38 -6.36
N TYR A 103 7.77 2.47 -6.25
CA TYR A 103 6.94 1.28 -6.07
C TYR A 103 6.95 0.37 -7.31
N THR A 104 7.06 0.94 -8.51
CA THR A 104 7.21 0.15 -9.75
C THR A 104 8.54 -0.59 -9.81
N THR A 105 9.61 0.00 -9.27
CA THR A 105 10.93 -0.64 -9.11
C THR A 105 10.87 -1.80 -8.13
N VAL A 106 10.25 -1.62 -6.95
CA VAL A 106 10.09 -2.70 -5.96
C VAL A 106 9.18 -3.82 -6.49
N ALA A 107 8.11 -3.49 -7.20
CA ALA A 107 7.29 -4.48 -7.90
C ALA A 107 8.11 -5.28 -8.93
N GLY A 108 9.06 -4.62 -9.60
CA GLY A 108 10.03 -5.25 -10.49
C GLY A 108 10.91 -6.26 -9.77
N TRP A 109 11.37 -5.97 -8.56
CA TRP A 109 12.14 -6.91 -7.73
C TRP A 109 11.34 -8.18 -7.43
N MET A 110 10.06 -8.03 -7.06
CA MET A 110 9.18 -9.18 -6.79
C MET A 110 9.04 -10.10 -8.01
N LEU A 111 8.86 -9.51 -9.19
CA LEU A 111 8.79 -10.27 -10.45
C LEU A 111 10.11 -10.92 -10.83
N HIS A 112 11.24 -10.23 -10.60
CA HIS A 112 12.57 -10.79 -10.84
C HIS A 112 12.83 -12.01 -9.94
N TYR A 113 12.52 -11.90 -8.64
CA TYR A 113 12.67 -13.00 -7.69
C TYR A 113 11.71 -14.16 -7.98
N PHE A 114 10.48 -13.86 -8.40
CA PHE A 114 9.56 -14.88 -8.91
C PHE A 114 10.20 -15.64 -10.07
N TYR A 115 10.72 -14.92 -11.07
CA TYR A 115 11.37 -15.52 -12.23
C TYR A 115 12.60 -16.35 -11.82
N MET A 116 13.50 -15.81 -11.00
CA MET A 116 14.70 -16.52 -10.54
C MET A 116 14.35 -17.81 -9.78
N THR A 117 13.39 -17.73 -8.87
CA THR A 117 12.96 -18.90 -8.09
C THR A 117 12.27 -19.92 -9.00
N ALA A 118 11.31 -19.47 -9.83
CA ALA A 118 10.54 -20.34 -10.71
C ALA A 118 11.39 -21.03 -11.77
N THR A 119 12.49 -20.42 -12.22
CA THR A 119 13.43 -21.03 -13.16
C THR A 119 14.54 -21.84 -12.48
N GLY A 120 14.61 -21.84 -11.15
CA GLY A 120 15.60 -22.59 -10.38
C GLY A 120 16.99 -21.93 -10.33
N LYS A 121 17.11 -20.64 -10.67
CA LYS A 121 18.39 -19.91 -10.58
C LYS A 121 18.92 -19.76 -9.15
N LEU A 122 18.05 -19.93 -8.15
CA LEU A 122 18.41 -19.95 -6.73
C LEU A 122 18.69 -21.36 -6.18
N ALA A 123 18.44 -22.41 -6.97
CA ALA A 123 18.59 -23.78 -6.50
C ALA A 123 20.07 -24.16 -6.42
N GLY A 124 20.47 -24.81 -5.32
CA GLY A 124 21.84 -25.27 -5.10
C GLY A 124 22.85 -24.18 -4.70
N LEU A 125 22.39 -22.93 -4.54
CA LEU A 125 23.19 -21.87 -3.94
C LEU A 125 23.23 -22.04 -2.42
N ASN A 126 24.35 -21.66 -1.79
CA ASN A 126 24.42 -21.58 -0.33
C ASN A 126 23.74 -20.30 0.20
N ALA A 127 23.57 -20.20 1.51
CA ALA A 127 22.90 -19.07 2.18
C ALA A 127 23.48 -17.70 1.78
N ASP A 128 24.80 -17.56 1.77
CA ASP A 128 25.49 -16.30 1.46
C ASP A 128 25.33 -15.91 -0.01
N GLN A 129 25.36 -16.90 -0.91
CA GLN A 129 25.13 -16.69 -2.33
C GLN A 129 23.69 -16.26 -2.61
N VAL A 130 22.71 -16.86 -1.93
CA VAL A 130 21.30 -16.47 -2.04
C VAL A 130 21.09 -15.05 -1.50
N ALA A 131 21.70 -14.70 -0.37
CA ALA A 131 21.69 -13.37 0.19
C ALA A 131 22.31 -12.33 -0.75
N GLY A 132 23.46 -12.66 -1.36
CA GLY A 132 24.18 -11.80 -2.30
C GLY A 132 23.40 -11.46 -3.57
N LYS A 133 22.44 -12.30 -3.98
CA LYS A 133 21.63 -12.04 -5.19
C LYS A 133 20.79 -10.77 -5.11
N PHE A 134 20.38 -10.35 -3.91
CA PHE A 134 19.67 -9.08 -3.75
C PHE A 134 20.58 -7.91 -4.10
N THR A 135 21.78 -7.89 -3.52
CA THR A 135 22.79 -6.86 -3.75
C THR A 135 23.25 -6.85 -5.21
N GLU A 136 23.46 -8.03 -5.82
CA GLU A 136 23.79 -8.14 -7.25
C GLU A 136 22.69 -7.52 -8.13
N MET A 137 21.41 -7.79 -7.83
CA MET A 137 20.29 -7.21 -8.57
C MET A 137 20.25 -5.69 -8.42
N LEU A 138 20.42 -5.16 -7.21
CA LEU A 138 20.42 -3.72 -6.95
C LEU A 138 21.61 -3.01 -7.65
N ALA A 139 22.75 -3.68 -7.75
CA ALA A 139 23.94 -3.17 -8.44
C ALA A 139 23.83 -3.20 -9.97
N ASP A 140 22.90 -3.97 -10.55
CA ASP A 140 22.73 -4.11 -12.01
C ASP A 140 21.65 -3.15 -12.55
N PRO A 141 22.04 -2.00 -13.14
CA PRO A 141 21.08 -1.03 -13.68
C PRO A 141 20.24 -1.60 -14.83
N GLY A 142 20.77 -2.57 -15.59
CA GLY A 142 20.08 -3.17 -16.72
C GLY A 142 18.92 -4.05 -16.25
N VAL A 143 19.19 -4.94 -15.28
CA VAL A 143 18.16 -5.81 -14.69
C VAL A 143 17.09 -4.98 -14.00
N MET A 144 17.47 -4.02 -13.15
CA MET A 144 16.50 -3.15 -12.47
C MET A 144 15.63 -2.35 -13.45
N THR A 145 16.24 -1.75 -14.48
CA THR A 145 15.51 -0.97 -15.49
C THR A 145 14.55 -1.84 -16.27
N PHE A 146 14.98 -3.05 -16.68
CA PHE A 146 14.12 -3.97 -17.43
C PHE A 146 12.85 -4.32 -16.65
N TRP A 147 12.99 -4.75 -15.39
CA TRP A 147 11.84 -5.19 -14.59
C TRP A 147 10.93 -4.01 -14.20
N MET A 148 11.50 -2.84 -13.90
CA MET A 148 10.71 -1.62 -13.69
C MET A 148 9.89 -1.27 -14.94
N VAL A 149 10.53 -1.19 -16.11
CA VAL A 149 9.85 -0.87 -17.38
C VAL A 149 8.80 -1.93 -17.70
N PHE A 150 9.07 -3.21 -17.43
CA PHE A 150 8.10 -4.28 -17.61
C PHE A 150 6.86 -4.08 -16.74
N VAL A 151 7.01 -3.74 -15.46
CA VAL A 151 5.89 -3.40 -14.57
C VAL A 151 5.10 -2.21 -15.09
N VAL A 152 5.79 -1.13 -15.47
CA VAL A 152 5.14 0.09 -15.98
C VAL A 152 4.38 -0.22 -17.27
N ALA A 153 4.99 -0.93 -18.22
CA ALA A 153 4.37 -1.34 -19.48
C ALA A 153 3.12 -2.20 -19.24
N LEU A 154 3.22 -3.20 -18.37
CA LEU A 154 2.11 -4.09 -18.02
C LEU A 154 0.96 -3.30 -17.37
N GLY A 155 1.28 -2.45 -16.39
CA GLY A 155 0.29 -1.65 -15.68
C GLY A 155 -0.45 -0.68 -16.60
N ILE A 156 0.29 0.07 -17.42
CA ILE A 156 -0.29 1.00 -18.39
C ILE A 156 -1.12 0.25 -19.43
N PHE A 157 -0.65 -0.88 -19.94
CA PHE A 157 -1.38 -1.67 -20.92
C PHE A 157 -2.75 -2.13 -20.38
N VAL A 158 -2.80 -2.59 -19.12
CA VAL A 158 -4.05 -2.99 -18.47
C VAL A 158 -4.99 -1.79 -18.29
N CYS A 159 -4.49 -0.66 -17.80
CA CYS A 159 -5.32 0.54 -17.57
C CYS A 159 -5.78 1.20 -18.89
N ALA A 160 -4.99 1.10 -19.96
CA ALA A 160 -5.33 1.60 -21.28
C ALA A 160 -6.51 0.86 -21.92
N LYS A 161 -6.77 -0.40 -21.52
CA LYS A 161 -7.95 -1.18 -21.95
C LYS A 161 -9.26 -0.75 -21.27
N GLY A 162 -9.22 0.23 -20.37
CA GLY A 162 -10.37 0.79 -19.69
C GLY A 162 -10.72 0.09 -18.37
N LEU A 163 -11.65 0.68 -17.62
CA LEU A 163 -12.00 0.27 -16.26
C LEU A 163 -12.57 -1.15 -16.23
N GLN A 164 -13.53 -1.46 -17.10
CA GLN A 164 -14.22 -2.76 -17.03
C GLN A 164 -13.49 -3.90 -17.75
N ASN A 165 -12.88 -3.61 -18.91
CA ASN A 165 -12.28 -4.64 -19.77
C ASN A 165 -10.81 -4.88 -19.46
N GLY A 166 -10.14 -3.91 -18.82
CA GLY A 166 -8.78 -4.02 -18.31
C GLY A 166 -8.78 -4.16 -16.80
N LEU A 167 -8.87 -3.03 -16.09
CA LEU A 167 -8.60 -2.93 -14.66
C LEU A 167 -9.44 -3.88 -13.80
N GLU A 168 -10.77 -3.86 -13.95
CA GLU A 168 -11.68 -4.68 -13.14
C GLU A 168 -11.44 -6.18 -13.34
N ARG A 169 -11.29 -6.60 -14.60
CA ARG A 169 -11.11 -8.01 -14.95
C ARG A 169 -9.78 -8.55 -14.43
N VAL A 170 -8.68 -7.83 -14.71
CA VAL A 170 -7.33 -8.28 -14.32
C VAL A 170 -7.19 -8.29 -12.80
N THR A 171 -7.57 -7.20 -12.13
CA THR A 171 -7.44 -7.10 -10.67
C THR A 171 -8.30 -8.14 -9.95
N LYS A 172 -9.52 -8.41 -10.43
CA LYS A 172 -10.38 -9.45 -9.84
C LYS A 172 -9.72 -10.83 -9.88
N VAL A 173 -9.19 -11.24 -11.03
CA VAL A 173 -8.51 -12.54 -11.17
C VAL A 173 -7.26 -12.57 -10.30
N MET A 174 -6.45 -11.51 -10.35
CA MET A 174 -5.20 -11.41 -9.60
C MET A 174 -5.42 -11.45 -8.08
N MET A 175 -6.41 -10.71 -7.56
CA MET A 175 -6.73 -10.70 -6.13
C MET A 175 -7.27 -12.05 -5.65
N ILE A 176 -8.11 -12.72 -6.45
CA ILE A 176 -8.60 -14.07 -6.10
C ILE A 176 -7.41 -15.05 -6.06
N ALA A 177 -6.55 -15.02 -7.08
CA ALA A 177 -5.37 -15.87 -7.12
C ALA A 177 -4.42 -15.60 -5.94
N LEU A 178 -4.18 -14.33 -5.61
CA LEU A 178 -3.40 -13.90 -4.44
C LEU A 178 -3.96 -14.53 -3.16
N LEU A 179 -5.26 -14.38 -2.89
CA LEU A 179 -5.87 -14.91 -1.68
C LEU A 179 -5.76 -16.44 -1.59
N VAL A 180 -5.94 -17.14 -2.71
CA VAL A 180 -5.79 -18.60 -2.78
C VAL A 180 -4.34 -19.02 -2.49
N ILE A 181 -3.36 -18.38 -3.15
CA ILE A 181 -1.94 -18.69 -2.94
C ILE A 181 -1.53 -18.44 -1.49
N MET A 182 -1.99 -17.33 -0.91
CA MET A 182 -1.73 -17.00 0.49
C MET A 182 -2.28 -18.06 1.44
N MET A 183 -3.50 -18.56 1.20
CA MET A 183 -4.06 -19.64 2.02
C MET A 183 -3.25 -20.93 1.92
N VAL A 184 -2.79 -21.30 0.72
CA VAL A 184 -1.94 -22.48 0.52
C VAL A 184 -0.61 -22.34 1.28
N LEU A 185 0.02 -21.17 1.22
CA LEU A 185 1.26 -20.89 1.94
C LEU A 185 1.07 -20.86 3.46
N ALA A 186 0.00 -20.23 3.94
CA ALA A 186 -0.30 -20.16 5.36
C ALA A 186 -0.61 -21.55 5.93
N VAL A 187 -1.38 -22.38 5.22
CA VAL A 187 -1.63 -23.75 5.65
C VAL A 187 -0.32 -24.53 5.74
N ASN A 188 0.56 -24.40 4.76
CA ASN A 188 1.86 -25.06 4.78
C ASN A 188 2.75 -24.60 5.95
N SER A 189 2.77 -23.28 6.25
CA SER A 189 3.59 -22.73 7.33
C SER A 189 3.18 -23.25 8.71
N LEU A 190 1.90 -23.57 8.92
CA LEU A 190 1.39 -24.15 10.17
C LEU A 190 1.91 -25.56 10.46
N PHE A 191 2.40 -26.28 9.45
CA PHE A 191 2.98 -27.63 9.62
C PHE A 191 4.50 -27.60 9.83
N MET A 192 5.12 -26.42 9.83
CA MET A 192 6.55 -26.31 10.06
C MET A 192 6.91 -26.53 11.55
N PRO A 193 8.09 -27.11 11.86
CA PRO A 193 8.52 -27.35 13.25
C PRO A 193 8.46 -26.14 14.17
N GLY A 194 8.84 -24.94 13.70
CA GLY A 194 8.83 -23.69 14.48
C GLY A 194 7.51 -22.92 14.43
N ALA A 195 6.44 -23.53 13.93
CA ALA A 195 5.15 -22.85 13.78
C ALA A 195 4.56 -22.38 15.10
N LYS A 196 4.67 -23.19 16.17
CA LYS A 196 4.10 -22.84 17.48
C LYS A 196 4.75 -21.56 18.03
N GLU A 197 6.07 -21.49 17.99
CA GLU A 197 6.86 -20.36 18.47
C GLU A 197 6.62 -19.12 17.61
N GLY A 198 6.61 -19.28 16.28
CA GLY A 198 6.33 -18.18 15.34
C GLY A 198 4.93 -17.59 15.50
N LEU A 199 3.91 -18.45 15.66
CA LEU A 199 2.53 -18.00 15.91
C LEU A 199 2.40 -17.33 17.28
N SER A 200 3.04 -17.88 18.31
CA SER A 200 3.02 -17.28 19.65
C SER A 200 3.70 -15.91 19.63
N PHE A 201 4.84 -15.77 18.95
CA PHE A 201 5.52 -14.50 18.79
C PHE A 201 4.62 -13.46 18.09
N PHE A 202 3.92 -13.87 17.04
CA PHE A 202 3.17 -12.98 16.16
C PHE A 202 1.75 -12.64 16.66
N LEU A 203 1.03 -13.58 17.28
CA LEU A 203 -0.38 -13.41 17.61
C LEU A 203 -0.65 -13.18 19.10
N VAL A 204 0.26 -13.57 20.00
CA VAL A 204 0.07 -13.40 21.44
C VAL A 204 0.66 -12.06 21.87
N PRO A 205 -0.15 -11.12 22.41
CA PRO A 205 0.38 -9.85 22.89
C PRO A 205 1.33 -10.04 24.08
N ASP A 206 2.57 -9.58 23.91
CA ASP A 206 3.61 -9.60 24.95
C ASP A 206 3.97 -8.16 25.35
N PHE A 207 3.39 -7.69 26.46
CA PHE A 207 3.66 -6.35 26.99
C PHE A 207 5.04 -6.23 27.67
N GLY A 208 5.71 -7.35 27.98
CA GLY A 208 7.09 -7.36 28.43
C GLY A 208 8.01 -6.97 27.27
N ARG A 209 7.89 -7.69 26.16
CA ARG A 209 8.62 -7.38 24.92
C ARG A 209 8.33 -5.99 24.39
N MET A 210 7.07 -5.53 24.48
CA MET A 210 6.71 -4.16 24.11
C MET A 210 7.47 -3.11 24.95
N LYS A 211 7.71 -3.37 26.23
CA LYS A 211 8.51 -2.48 27.08
C LYS A 211 9.99 -2.48 26.70
N GLU A 212 10.54 -3.64 26.34
CA GLU A 212 11.92 -3.79 25.88
C GLU A 212 12.17 -3.06 24.55
N VAL A 213 11.25 -3.19 23.61
CA VAL A 213 11.27 -2.48 22.30
C VAL A 213 10.99 -0.99 22.45
N GLY A 214 10.25 -0.61 23.49
CA GLY A 214 9.79 0.75 23.75
C GLY A 214 8.32 0.94 23.41
N VAL A 215 7.51 1.22 24.45
CA VAL A 215 6.05 1.36 24.31
C VAL A 215 5.66 2.42 23.28
N VAL A 216 6.33 3.57 23.30
CA VAL A 216 6.07 4.66 22.35
C VAL A 216 6.41 4.22 20.93
N ASN A 217 7.54 3.56 20.73
CA ASN A 217 7.98 3.06 19.42
C ASN A 217 6.94 2.08 18.86
N THR A 218 6.54 1.07 19.62
CA THR A 218 5.52 0.10 19.18
C THR A 218 4.21 0.79 18.78
N LEU A 219 3.72 1.73 19.59
CA LEU A 219 2.47 2.45 19.32
C LEU A 219 2.57 3.31 18.06
N VAL A 220 3.65 4.07 17.92
CA VAL A 220 3.82 4.96 16.77
C VAL A 220 4.07 4.17 15.49
N SER A 221 4.90 3.13 15.52
CA SER A 221 5.10 2.25 14.37
C SER A 221 3.80 1.56 13.94
N ALA A 222 2.98 1.09 14.89
CA ALA A 222 1.68 0.46 14.58
C ALA A 222 0.71 1.44 13.92
N MET A 223 0.69 2.68 14.42
CA MET A 223 -0.12 3.77 13.90
C MET A 223 0.33 4.19 12.48
N ASN A 224 1.64 4.36 12.26
CA ASN A 224 2.22 4.67 10.95
C ASN A 224 1.91 3.55 9.94
N GLN A 225 2.04 2.29 10.35
CA GLN A 225 1.74 1.15 9.50
C GLN A 225 0.26 1.04 9.14
N ALA A 226 -0.65 1.30 10.09
CA ALA A 226 -2.09 1.33 9.83
C ALA A 226 -2.48 2.42 8.82
N PHE A 227 -1.72 3.51 8.80
CA PHE A 227 -1.91 4.60 7.86
C PHE A 227 -1.37 4.27 6.46
N PHE A 228 -0.13 3.78 6.41
CA PHE A 228 0.56 3.43 5.17
C PHE A 228 -0.17 2.33 4.40
N THR A 229 -0.60 1.27 5.10
CA THR A 229 -1.25 0.10 4.46
C THR A 229 -2.51 0.48 3.69
N LEU A 230 -3.25 1.50 4.12
CA LEU A 230 -4.47 1.92 3.41
C LEU A 230 -4.20 2.95 2.31
N SER A 231 -2.96 3.41 2.14
CA SER A 231 -2.54 4.39 1.13
C SER A 231 -3.40 5.68 1.12
N LEU A 232 -3.72 6.19 2.31
CA LEU A 232 -4.63 7.33 2.48
C LEU A 232 -3.88 8.66 2.43
N GLY A 233 -4.45 9.63 1.71
CA GLY A 233 -3.99 11.02 1.64
C GLY A 233 -3.63 11.47 0.22
N ILE A 234 -3.29 10.55 -0.67
CA ILE A 234 -2.95 10.84 -2.08
C ILE A 234 -4.11 10.62 -3.05
N GLY A 235 -5.34 10.46 -2.57
CA GLY A 235 -6.54 10.33 -3.42
C GLY A 235 -6.66 9.00 -4.15
N ALA A 236 -5.86 8.01 -3.79
CA ALA A 236 -5.89 6.67 -4.37
C ALA A 236 -7.21 5.93 -4.06
N MET A 237 -7.88 6.25 -2.95
CA MET A 237 -9.22 5.71 -2.67
C MET A 237 -10.31 6.57 -3.29
N SER A 238 -10.14 7.89 -3.32
CA SER A 238 -11.07 8.83 -3.95
C SER A 238 -11.39 8.49 -5.41
N ILE A 239 -10.42 8.02 -6.21
CA ILE A 239 -10.69 7.59 -7.60
C ILE A 239 -11.71 6.44 -7.66
N PHE A 240 -11.62 5.44 -6.78
CA PHE A 240 -12.59 4.34 -6.73
C PHE A 240 -13.92 4.77 -6.13
N GLY A 241 -13.88 5.71 -5.17
CA GLY A 241 -15.04 6.46 -4.70
C GLY A 241 -15.84 7.05 -5.87
N SER A 242 -15.14 7.61 -6.87
CA SER A 242 -15.78 8.18 -8.05
C SER A 242 -16.49 7.17 -8.96
N TYR A 243 -16.25 5.87 -8.79
CA TYR A 243 -16.85 4.80 -9.59
C TYR A 243 -18.01 4.10 -8.89
N ILE A 244 -18.07 4.08 -7.56
CA ILE A 244 -19.13 3.42 -6.78
C ILE A 244 -20.49 4.13 -6.89
N GLY A 245 -21.56 3.33 -6.84
CA GLY A 245 -22.95 3.80 -6.78
C GLY A 245 -23.41 4.14 -5.36
N LYS A 246 -24.71 4.41 -5.20
CA LYS A 246 -25.32 4.88 -3.95
C LYS A 246 -26.14 3.81 -3.23
N GLU A 247 -26.00 2.55 -3.65
CA GLU A 247 -26.74 1.40 -3.11
C GLU A 247 -26.27 1.02 -1.70
N HIS A 248 -25.00 1.25 -1.40
CA HIS A 248 -24.37 0.90 -0.11
C HIS A 248 -23.72 2.11 0.56
N SER A 249 -23.77 2.11 1.90
CA SER A 249 -23.08 3.09 2.74
C SER A 249 -21.56 2.94 2.62
N LEU A 250 -20.84 4.06 2.57
CA LEU A 250 -19.39 4.04 2.43
C LEU A 250 -18.68 3.47 3.67
N LEU A 251 -19.19 3.69 4.88
CA LEU A 251 -18.61 3.09 6.09
C LEU A 251 -18.61 1.56 6.03
N GLY A 252 -19.72 0.97 5.57
CA GLY A 252 -19.79 -0.48 5.39
C GLY A 252 -18.85 -1.00 4.30
N GLU A 253 -18.67 -0.26 3.21
CA GLU A 253 -17.75 -0.64 2.13
C GLU A 253 -16.28 -0.50 2.57
N SER A 254 -15.92 0.61 3.22
CA SER A 254 -14.59 0.80 3.81
C SER A 254 -14.25 -0.28 4.83
N ALA A 255 -15.19 -0.66 5.71
CA ALA A 255 -14.96 -1.73 6.67
C ALA A 255 -14.63 -3.08 6.01
N ARG A 256 -15.28 -3.41 4.89
CA ARG A 256 -14.96 -4.65 4.14
C ARG A 256 -13.56 -4.62 3.55
N ILE A 257 -13.15 -3.46 3.04
CA ILE A 257 -11.81 -3.29 2.48
C ILE A 257 -10.76 -3.38 3.58
N VAL A 258 -10.96 -2.70 4.72
CA VAL A 258 -10.07 -2.79 5.89
C VAL A 258 -9.97 -4.23 6.42
N VAL A 259 -11.07 -4.99 6.44
CA VAL A 259 -11.04 -6.41 6.83
C VAL A 259 -10.22 -7.25 5.85
N LEU A 260 -10.35 -7.03 4.54
CA LEU A 260 -9.54 -7.75 3.54
C LEU A 260 -8.05 -7.38 3.62
N ASP A 261 -7.76 -6.09 3.79
CA ASP A 261 -6.41 -5.57 4.01
C ASP A 261 -5.76 -6.20 5.25
N THR A 262 -6.48 -6.19 6.37
CA THR A 262 -6.07 -6.83 7.62
C THR A 262 -5.86 -8.32 7.43
N PHE A 263 -6.80 -9.01 6.78
CA PHE A 263 -6.70 -10.44 6.51
C PHE A 263 -5.41 -10.78 5.76
N VAL A 264 -5.06 -9.99 4.74
CA VAL A 264 -3.80 -10.19 4.00
C VAL A 264 -2.58 -9.89 4.87
N ALA A 265 -2.58 -8.80 5.63
CA ALA A 265 -1.46 -8.47 6.53
C ALA A 265 -1.21 -9.58 7.57
N ILE A 266 -2.28 -10.05 8.23
CA ILE A 266 -2.19 -11.14 9.21
C ILE A 266 -1.73 -12.43 8.54
N THR A 267 -2.30 -12.80 7.40
CA THR A 267 -1.93 -14.03 6.68
C THR A 267 -0.48 -13.99 6.20
N ALA A 268 0.04 -12.83 5.78
CA ALA A 268 1.46 -12.67 5.46
C ALA A 268 2.35 -12.95 6.69
N GLY A 269 1.98 -12.44 7.87
CA GLY A 269 2.67 -12.78 9.11
C GLY A 269 2.60 -14.28 9.45
N LEU A 270 1.44 -14.92 9.24
CA LEU A 270 1.29 -16.38 9.42
C LEU A 270 2.18 -17.19 8.48
N ILE A 271 2.52 -16.67 7.30
CA ILE A 271 3.46 -17.31 6.38
C ILE A 271 4.91 -17.12 6.86
N ILE A 272 5.24 -15.90 7.27
CA ILE A 272 6.63 -15.47 7.51
C ILE A 272 7.17 -15.92 8.87
N PHE A 273 6.43 -15.71 9.96
CA PHE A 273 6.98 -15.96 11.31
C PHE A 273 7.24 -17.45 11.59
N PRO A 274 6.32 -18.40 11.29
CA PRO A 274 6.63 -19.83 11.40
C PRO A 274 7.89 -20.26 10.63
N ALA A 275 8.08 -19.71 9.44
CA ALA A 275 9.26 -19.97 8.63
C ALA A 275 10.53 -19.43 9.30
N CYS A 276 10.52 -18.18 9.78
CA CYS A 276 11.65 -17.59 10.48
C CYS A 276 12.08 -18.43 11.70
N PHE A 277 11.14 -18.85 12.53
CA PHE A 277 11.44 -19.67 13.71
C PHE A 277 11.92 -21.08 13.34
N THR A 278 11.39 -21.68 12.28
CA THR A 278 11.81 -23.02 11.82
C THR A 278 13.26 -23.03 11.33
N TYR A 279 13.68 -21.96 10.66
CA TYR A 279 15.01 -21.85 10.06
C TYR A 279 15.98 -20.98 10.86
N GLY A 280 15.60 -20.59 12.10
CA GLY A 280 16.45 -19.83 13.02
C GLY A 280 16.81 -18.43 12.51
N VAL A 281 15.93 -17.80 11.73
CA VAL A 281 16.19 -16.47 11.17
C VAL A 281 15.60 -15.39 12.05
N ASP A 282 16.39 -14.32 12.25
CA ASP A 282 15.96 -13.13 12.97
C ASP A 282 14.80 -12.43 12.24
N GLN A 283 13.67 -12.38 12.94
CA GLN A 283 12.44 -11.74 12.53
C GLN A 283 12.47 -10.21 12.65
N THR A 284 13.55 -9.64 13.21
CA THR A 284 13.72 -8.19 13.41
C THR A 284 14.64 -7.54 12.38
N SER A 285 15.12 -8.30 11.38
CA SER A 285 16.09 -7.85 10.36
C SER A 285 15.58 -6.79 9.35
N GLY A 286 14.38 -6.25 9.57
CA GLY A 286 13.85 -5.12 8.79
C GLY A 286 13.58 -5.44 7.32
N PRO A 287 13.74 -4.47 6.40
CA PRO A 287 13.44 -4.64 4.97
C PRO A 287 14.13 -5.84 4.29
N SER A 288 15.29 -6.25 4.80
CA SER A 288 16.06 -7.39 4.28
C SER A 288 15.36 -8.76 4.47
N LEU A 289 14.40 -8.84 5.39
CA LEU A 289 13.70 -10.08 5.77
C LEU A 289 13.13 -10.83 4.55
N ILE A 290 12.61 -10.11 3.57
CA ILE A 290 11.94 -10.76 2.43
C ILE A 290 12.89 -11.11 1.29
N PHE A 291 13.92 -10.32 1.04
CA PHE A 291 14.77 -10.50 -0.13
C PHE A 291 16.07 -11.24 0.15
N ILE A 292 16.41 -11.40 1.43
CA ILE A 292 17.60 -12.12 1.88
C ILE A 292 17.17 -13.37 2.65
N THR A 293 16.41 -13.16 3.73
CA THR A 293 16.02 -14.23 4.65
C THR A 293 15.09 -15.27 4.01
N LEU A 294 13.98 -14.86 3.41
CA LEU A 294 13.00 -15.83 2.87
C LEU A 294 13.51 -16.67 1.68
N PRO A 295 14.25 -16.12 0.70
CA PRO A 295 14.94 -16.90 -0.32
C PRO A 295 15.83 -17.99 0.27
N ASN A 296 16.57 -17.69 1.33
CA ASN A 296 17.42 -18.66 2.02
C ASN A 296 16.58 -19.77 2.67
N ILE A 297 15.45 -19.42 3.30
CA ILE A 297 14.48 -20.41 3.81
C ILE A 297 14.02 -21.34 2.68
N PHE A 298 13.59 -20.79 1.55
CA PHE A 298 13.13 -21.60 0.42
C PHE A 298 14.25 -22.48 -0.14
N ALA A 299 15.50 -22.00 -0.20
CA ALA A 299 16.62 -22.82 -0.66
C ALA A 299 16.85 -24.08 0.20
N ASN A 300 16.52 -24.01 1.49
CA ASN A 300 16.69 -25.11 2.46
C ASN A 300 15.39 -25.87 2.74
N MET A 301 14.30 -25.55 2.04
CA MET A 301 13.00 -26.16 2.23
C MET A 301 12.76 -27.28 1.21
N ALA A 302 12.15 -28.39 1.66
CA ALA A 302 11.65 -29.40 0.75
C ALA A 302 10.62 -28.80 -0.21
N MET A 303 10.77 -29.04 -1.52
CA MET A 303 9.98 -28.36 -2.56
C MET A 303 10.12 -26.82 -2.54
N GLY A 304 11.25 -26.31 -2.03
CA GLY A 304 11.51 -24.89 -1.86
C GLY A 304 11.31 -24.02 -3.10
N ARG A 305 11.61 -24.55 -4.29
CA ARG A 305 11.29 -23.91 -5.57
C ARG A 305 9.79 -23.63 -5.72
N LEU A 306 8.93 -24.60 -5.41
CA LEU A 306 7.48 -24.43 -5.49
C LEU A 306 7.01 -23.37 -4.48
N TRP A 307 7.41 -23.49 -3.22
CA TRP A 307 6.99 -22.59 -2.15
C TRP A 307 7.48 -21.17 -2.37
N GLY A 308 8.74 -21.00 -2.75
CA GLY A 308 9.31 -19.70 -3.07
C GLY A 308 8.70 -19.07 -4.32
N SER A 309 8.39 -19.86 -5.35
CA SER A 309 7.67 -19.35 -6.52
C SER A 309 6.27 -18.87 -6.17
N LEU A 310 5.52 -19.63 -5.37
CA LEU A 310 4.20 -19.20 -4.89
C LEU A 310 4.33 -17.93 -4.04
N PHE A 311 5.35 -17.85 -3.19
CA PHE A 311 5.61 -16.69 -2.33
C PHE A 311 5.85 -15.42 -3.15
N PHE A 312 6.83 -15.43 -4.04
CA PHE A 312 7.12 -14.26 -4.88
C PHE A 312 6.00 -13.95 -5.88
N LEU A 313 5.22 -14.95 -6.30
CA LEU A 313 4.05 -14.73 -7.15
C LEU A 313 2.96 -13.94 -6.44
N PHE A 314 2.60 -14.30 -5.19
CA PHE A 314 1.58 -13.53 -4.48
C PHE A 314 2.08 -12.12 -4.14
N MET A 315 3.37 -11.96 -3.81
CA MET A 315 3.94 -10.63 -3.58
C MET A 315 3.92 -9.78 -4.84
N ALA A 316 4.23 -10.37 -6.00
CA ALA A 316 4.11 -9.69 -7.28
C ALA A 316 2.65 -9.30 -7.58
N PHE A 317 1.67 -10.15 -7.27
CA PHE A 317 0.26 -9.82 -7.40
C PHE A 317 -0.17 -8.68 -6.46
N ALA A 318 0.31 -8.66 -5.21
CA ALA A 318 0.04 -7.59 -4.25
C ALA A 318 0.66 -6.26 -4.73
N ALA A 319 1.90 -6.29 -5.22
CA ALA A 319 2.54 -5.10 -5.77
C ALA A 319 1.79 -4.60 -7.02
N LEU A 320 1.49 -5.49 -7.97
CA LEU A 320 0.81 -5.13 -9.20
C LEU A 320 -0.61 -4.61 -8.97
N SER A 321 -1.34 -5.07 -7.94
CA SER A 321 -2.68 -4.53 -7.65
C SER A 321 -2.63 -3.05 -7.30
N THR A 322 -1.66 -2.64 -6.48
CA THR A 322 -1.46 -1.23 -6.14
C THR A 322 -1.02 -0.43 -7.37
N VAL A 323 -0.08 -0.94 -8.17
CA VAL A 323 0.37 -0.27 -9.41
C VAL A 323 -0.82 0.00 -10.34
N LEU A 324 -1.66 -1.01 -10.58
CA LEU A 324 -2.85 -0.88 -11.41
C LEU A 324 -3.83 0.16 -10.86
N ALA A 325 -4.02 0.17 -9.54
CA ALA A 325 -4.93 1.10 -8.89
C ALA A 325 -4.47 2.56 -8.99
N VAL A 326 -3.19 2.82 -8.72
CA VAL A 326 -2.63 4.17 -8.74
C VAL A 326 -2.46 4.66 -10.18
N PHE A 327 -2.11 3.78 -11.13
CA PHE A 327 -2.07 4.14 -12.56
C PHE A 327 -3.44 4.57 -13.08
N GLU A 328 -4.53 3.91 -12.67
CA GLU A 328 -5.87 4.36 -13.01
C GLU A 328 -6.13 5.78 -12.51
N ASN A 329 -5.70 6.11 -11.29
CA ASN A 329 -5.79 7.47 -10.76
C ASN A 329 -5.02 8.48 -11.62
N ILE A 330 -3.76 8.19 -11.92
CA ILE A 330 -2.87 9.09 -12.70
C ILE A 330 -3.41 9.29 -14.12
N ILE A 331 -3.82 8.22 -14.80
CA ILE A 331 -4.41 8.28 -16.15
C ILE A 331 -5.69 9.10 -16.13
N CYS A 332 -6.55 8.87 -15.13
CA CYS A 332 -7.81 9.58 -15.05
C CYS A 332 -7.62 11.08 -14.77
N CYS A 333 -6.71 11.44 -13.86
CA CYS A 333 -6.31 12.82 -13.64
C CYS A 333 -5.76 13.46 -14.93
N GLY A 334 -4.88 12.76 -15.65
CA GLY A 334 -4.32 13.23 -16.93
C GLY A 334 -5.39 13.51 -17.98
N MET A 335 -6.38 12.63 -18.12
CA MET A 335 -7.52 12.82 -19.02
C MET A 335 -8.36 14.06 -18.64
N GLU A 336 -8.68 14.24 -17.35
CA GLU A 336 -9.50 15.38 -16.88
C GLU A 336 -8.77 16.73 -16.89
N LEU A 337 -7.43 16.73 -16.78
CA LEU A 337 -6.62 17.94 -16.87
C LEU A 337 -6.42 18.39 -18.32
N THR A 338 -6.21 17.44 -19.24
CA THR A 338 -5.82 17.75 -20.63
C THR A 338 -6.96 17.62 -21.64
N GLY A 339 -8.09 17.01 -21.26
CA GLY A 339 -9.17 16.65 -22.18
C GLY A 339 -8.80 15.54 -23.16
N SER A 340 -7.67 14.86 -22.96
CA SER A 340 -7.17 13.83 -23.88
C SER A 340 -7.88 12.48 -23.71
N SER A 341 -7.76 11.61 -24.73
CA SER A 341 -8.27 10.26 -24.67
C SER A 341 -7.47 9.37 -23.71
N ARG A 342 -8.10 8.32 -23.16
CA ARG A 342 -7.46 7.34 -22.27
C ARG A 342 -6.17 6.78 -22.85
N LYS A 343 -6.15 6.44 -24.15
CA LYS A 343 -4.95 5.92 -24.83
C LYS A 343 -3.81 6.94 -24.85
N LYS A 344 -4.12 8.21 -25.18
CA LYS A 344 -3.10 9.28 -25.20
C LYS A 344 -2.56 9.55 -23.80
N SER A 345 -3.44 9.67 -22.80
CA SER A 345 -3.00 9.85 -21.41
C SER A 345 -2.19 8.66 -20.90
N SER A 346 -2.57 7.43 -21.26
CA SER A 346 -1.81 6.22 -20.93
C SER A 346 -0.40 6.24 -21.53
N LEU A 347 -0.26 6.61 -22.81
CA LEU A 347 1.05 6.67 -23.47
C LEU A 347 1.96 7.75 -22.89
N VAL A 348 1.40 8.93 -22.58
CA VAL A 348 2.15 10.01 -21.91
C VAL A 348 2.63 9.53 -20.54
N ASN A 349 1.76 8.91 -19.75
CA ASN A 349 2.11 8.42 -18.42
C ASN A 349 3.07 7.23 -18.46
N PHE A 350 3.06 6.40 -19.50
CA PHE A 350 4.08 5.38 -19.71
C PHE A 350 5.48 6.00 -19.79
N VAL A 351 5.65 7.03 -20.62
CA VAL A 351 6.94 7.73 -20.76
C VAL A 351 7.31 8.46 -19.47
N LEU A 352 6.38 9.21 -18.88
CA LEU A 352 6.65 9.99 -17.67
C LEU A 352 7.02 9.09 -16.48
N ILE A 353 6.22 8.07 -16.18
CA ILE A 353 6.49 7.18 -15.03
C ILE A 353 7.79 6.41 -15.24
N THR A 354 8.06 5.94 -16.46
CA THR A 354 9.35 5.28 -16.76
C THR A 354 10.53 6.20 -16.46
N LEU A 355 10.51 7.44 -16.99
CA LEU A 355 11.59 8.40 -16.78
C LEU A 355 11.73 8.81 -15.31
N LEU A 356 10.61 9.06 -14.64
CA LEU A 356 10.59 9.46 -13.23
C LEU A 356 10.99 8.32 -12.28
N SER A 357 10.90 7.06 -12.69
CA SER A 357 11.32 5.90 -11.88
C SER A 357 12.82 5.57 -12.03
N LEU A 358 13.50 6.12 -13.05
CA LEU A 358 14.94 5.91 -13.26
C LEU A 358 15.81 6.37 -12.08
N PRO A 359 15.55 7.51 -11.40
CA PRO A 359 16.29 7.89 -10.20
C PRO A 359 16.30 6.79 -9.12
N CYS A 360 15.16 6.16 -8.84
CA CYS A 360 15.11 5.04 -7.90
C CYS A 360 15.97 3.85 -8.36
N VAL A 361 15.93 3.50 -9.65
CA VAL A 361 16.76 2.42 -10.21
C VAL A 361 18.25 2.74 -10.11
N LEU A 362 18.65 3.95 -10.52
CA LEU A 362 20.04 4.36 -10.60
C LEU A 362 20.63 4.67 -9.22
N GLY A 363 19.79 5.07 -8.26
CA GLY A 363 20.18 5.41 -6.90
C GLY A 363 20.80 4.26 -6.10
N TYR A 364 20.61 3.01 -6.53
CA TYR A 364 21.26 1.84 -5.95
C TYR A 364 22.61 1.48 -6.58
N ASN A 365 22.96 2.11 -7.71
CA ASN A 365 24.13 1.76 -8.50
C ASN A 365 24.88 2.99 -9.01
N VAL A 366 24.61 3.46 -10.22
CA VAL A 366 25.38 4.51 -10.92
C VAL A 366 25.23 5.88 -10.25
N TRP A 367 24.10 6.13 -9.57
CA TRP A 367 23.82 7.35 -8.81
C TRP A 367 23.86 7.13 -7.30
N ALA A 368 24.45 6.02 -6.83
CA ALA A 368 24.65 5.80 -5.42
C ALA A 368 25.51 6.92 -4.83
N TRP A 369 24.99 7.60 -3.81
CA TRP A 369 25.66 8.73 -3.16
C TRP A 369 25.24 8.85 -1.70
N ASP A 370 26.21 9.16 -0.83
CA ASP A 370 26.02 9.31 0.62
C ASP A 370 25.05 10.44 1.01
N GLY A 371 24.72 11.36 0.10
CA GLY A 371 23.72 12.40 0.34
C GLY A 371 22.33 11.85 0.72
N PHE A 372 22.04 10.60 0.38
CA PHE A 372 20.80 9.91 0.77
C PHE A 372 20.88 9.23 2.15
N ALA A 373 22.03 9.23 2.83
CA ALA A 373 22.21 8.54 4.11
C ALA A 373 21.20 9.01 5.17
N VAL A 374 20.89 10.32 5.21
CA VAL A 374 19.86 10.88 6.11
C VAL A 374 18.48 10.24 5.88
N PHE A 375 18.21 9.79 4.65
CA PHE A 375 16.94 9.19 4.28
C PHE A 375 16.94 7.66 4.35
N GLY A 376 18.08 6.99 4.44
CA GLY A 376 18.16 5.51 4.45
C GLY A 376 19.23 4.93 3.52
N GLY A 377 19.86 5.77 2.69
CA GLY A 377 21.02 5.40 1.87
C GLY A 377 20.76 5.32 0.37
N ALA A 378 19.51 5.28 -0.08
CA ALA A 378 19.16 5.29 -1.50
C ALA A 378 18.10 6.34 -1.84
N VAL A 379 17.96 6.63 -3.14
CA VAL A 379 16.91 7.51 -3.69
C VAL A 379 15.52 7.00 -3.31
N LEU A 380 15.32 5.67 -3.29
CA LEU A 380 14.07 5.05 -2.87
C LEU A 380 13.66 5.50 -1.48
N ASP A 381 14.60 5.61 -0.54
CA ASP A 381 14.25 5.93 0.85
C ASP A 381 13.83 7.40 1.00
N LEU A 382 14.40 8.29 0.18
CA LEU A 382 13.92 9.67 0.06
C LEU A 382 12.50 9.71 -0.52
N GLU A 383 12.25 8.98 -1.60
CA GLU A 383 10.93 8.91 -2.23
C GLU A 383 9.87 8.32 -1.28
N ASP A 384 10.19 7.23 -0.57
CA ASP A 384 9.33 6.65 0.47
C ASP A 384 9.10 7.65 1.59
N PHE A 385 10.14 8.33 2.08
CA PHE A 385 9.99 9.34 3.13
C PHE A 385 9.03 10.46 2.71
N LEU A 386 9.18 11.00 1.49
CA LEU A 386 8.28 12.04 0.98
C LEU A 386 6.83 11.53 0.98
N VAL A 387 6.58 10.33 0.49
CA VAL A 387 5.22 9.79 0.40
C VAL A 387 4.67 9.40 1.78
N SER A 388 5.36 8.51 2.47
CA SER A 388 4.97 7.89 3.73
C SER A 388 4.87 8.88 4.89
N ASN A 389 5.81 9.82 4.99
CA ASN A 389 5.91 10.70 6.15
C ASN A 389 5.32 12.09 5.88
N LEU A 390 5.22 12.54 4.62
CA LEU A 390 4.68 13.86 4.29
C LEU A 390 3.32 13.80 3.57
N PHE A 391 3.28 13.25 2.36
CA PHE A 391 2.10 13.36 1.50
C PHE A 391 0.90 12.59 2.05
N LEU A 392 1.10 11.36 2.54
CA LEU A 392 0.01 10.56 3.09
C LEU A 392 -0.59 11.23 4.36
N PRO A 393 0.20 11.57 5.42
CA PRO A 393 -0.36 12.17 6.63
C PRO A 393 -1.00 13.54 6.38
N LEU A 394 -0.31 14.44 5.67
CA LEU A 394 -0.82 15.78 5.38
C LEU A 394 -2.04 15.72 4.48
N GLY A 395 -2.02 14.86 3.46
CA GLY A 395 -3.15 14.76 2.54
C GLY A 395 -4.40 14.21 3.20
N SER A 396 -4.25 13.28 4.13
CA SER A 396 -5.38 12.79 4.91
C SER A 396 -5.89 13.81 5.90
N LEU A 397 -5.01 14.61 6.51
CA LEU A 397 -5.42 15.76 7.32
C LEU A 397 -6.26 16.73 6.48
N VAL A 398 -5.88 16.98 5.23
CA VAL A 398 -6.66 17.82 4.31
C VAL A 398 -8.03 17.18 4.00
N TYR A 399 -8.10 15.90 3.65
CA TYR A 399 -9.38 15.21 3.45
C TYR A 399 -10.29 15.28 4.68
N LEU A 400 -9.70 15.07 5.85
CA LEU A 400 -10.39 15.13 7.13
C LEU A 400 -10.96 16.51 7.39
N LEU A 401 -10.12 17.55 7.37
CA LEU A 401 -10.54 18.93 7.61
C LEU A 401 -11.55 19.40 6.56
N PHE A 402 -11.37 19.00 5.30
CA PHE A 402 -12.32 19.28 4.25
C PHE A 402 -13.70 18.68 4.54
N CYS A 403 -13.77 17.45 5.06
CA CYS A 403 -15.05 16.79 5.34
C CYS A 403 -15.73 17.27 6.63
N VAL A 404 -14.98 17.64 7.67
CA VAL A 404 -15.57 17.92 9.00
C VAL A 404 -15.76 19.42 9.30
N THR A 405 -14.98 20.30 8.67
CA THR A 405 -15.00 21.74 8.98
C THR A 405 -16.00 22.52 8.12
N ASN A 406 -16.54 23.62 8.66
CA ASN A 406 -17.42 24.52 7.93
C ASN A 406 -16.70 25.29 6.80
N TYR A 407 -15.38 25.39 6.90
CA TYR A 407 -14.50 25.98 5.87
C TYR A 407 -14.19 25.01 4.73
N GLY A 408 -14.62 23.75 4.79
CA GLY A 408 -14.55 22.78 3.70
C GLY A 408 -15.92 22.43 3.14
N TRP A 409 -16.08 21.16 2.74
CA TRP A 409 -17.35 20.56 2.32
C TRP A 409 -18.37 20.50 3.45
N GLY A 410 -17.91 20.27 4.68
CA GLY A 410 -18.70 20.33 5.91
C GLY A 410 -19.36 19.01 6.32
N TRP A 411 -19.49 18.84 7.64
CA TRP A 411 -19.95 17.61 8.29
C TRP A 411 -21.27 17.10 7.73
N ASP A 412 -22.26 17.97 7.53
CA ASP A 412 -23.60 17.54 7.12
C ASP A 412 -23.62 16.94 5.71
N ASN A 413 -22.84 17.53 4.79
CA ASN A 413 -22.70 17.02 3.43
C ASN A 413 -21.93 15.69 3.42
N TYR A 414 -20.82 15.62 4.17
CA TYR A 414 -20.05 14.41 4.34
C TYR A 414 -20.91 13.28 4.94
N LYS A 415 -21.60 13.54 6.05
CA LYS A 415 -22.47 12.58 6.74
C LYS A 415 -23.59 12.10 5.83
N LYS A 416 -24.24 13.00 5.08
CA LYS A 416 -25.27 12.65 4.10
C LYS A 416 -24.72 11.71 3.04
N GLU A 417 -23.55 12.03 2.47
CA GLU A 417 -22.95 11.20 1.44
C GLU A 417 -22.49 9.84 2.00
N VAL A 418 -21.70 9.79 3.07
CA VAL A 418 -21.18 8.55 3.66
C VAL A 418 -22.31 7.60 4.08
N ASN A 419 -23.44 8.15 4.54
CA ASN A 419 -24.62 7.40 4.96
C ASN A 419 -25.61 7.09 3.83
N THR A 420 -25.38 7.50 2.59
CA THR A 420 -26.27 7.11 1.49
C THR A 420 -26.13 5.61 1.19
N GLY A 421 -27.25 4.87 1.06
CA GLY A 421 -27.31 3.44 0.75
C GLY A 421 -27.61 2.53 1.96
N LYS A 422 -27.46 1.21 1.84
CA LYS A 422 -27.64 0.23 2.95
C LYS A 422 -26.30 -0.14 3.59
N GLY A 423 -26.27 -0.29 4.93
CA GLY A 423 -25.09 -0.72 5.70
C GLY A 423 -24.77 0.18 6.89
N LEU A 424 -23.56 0.03 7.45
CA LEU A 424 -23.05 0.78 8.61
C LEU A 424 -23.11 2.30 8.38
N LYS A 425 -23.45 3.06 9.42
CA LYS A 425 -23.65 4.51 9.36
C LYS A 425 -22.69 5.27 10.26
N MET A 426 -22.29 6.44 9.79
CA MET A 426 -21.61 7.47 10.55
C MET A 426 -22.62 8.22 11.42
N HIS A 427 -22.34 8.33 12.71
CA HIS A 427 -23.24 8.93 13.71
C HIS A 427 -22.73 10.30 14.17
N ASP A 428 -23.60 11.15 14.70
CA ASP A 428 -23.21 12.52 15.12
C ASP A 428 -22.24 12.56 16.29
N TRP A 429 -22.30 11.58 17.20
CA TRP A 429 -21.35 11.49 18.31
C TRP A 429 -19.89 11.32 17.81
N MET A 430 -19.70 10.74 16.62
CA MET A 430 -18.37 10.56 16.02
C MET A 430 -17.77 11.89 15.54
N ARG A 431 -18.60 12.94 15.35
CA ARG A 431 -18.13 14.26 14.89
C ARG A 431 -17.07 14.85 15.83
N GLY A 432 -17.28 14.75 17.14
CA GLY A 432 -16.34 15.29 18.14
C GLY A 432 -14.96 14.65 18.00
N TYR A 433 -14.91 13.33 17.90
CA TYR A 433 -13.67 12.58 17.65
C TYR A 433 -13.02 13.00 16.31
N LEU A 434 -13.78 13.01 15.22
CA LEU A 434 -13.26 13.31 13.88
C LEU A 434 -12.83 14.78 13.71
N THR A 435 -13.37 15.70 14.49
CA THR A 435 -13.04 17.13 14.41
C THR A 435 -11.89 17.52 15.33
N CYS A 436 -11.78 16.88 16.50
CA CYS A 436 -10.83 17.30 17.54
C CYS A 436 -9.69 16.30 17.76
N VAL A 437 -9.99 15.00 17.83
CA VAL A 437 -9.01 13.98 18.25
C VAL A 437 -8.22 13.47 17.05
N LEU A 438 -8.91 13.03 16.00
CA LEU A 438 -8.28 12.46 14.82
C LEU A 438 -7.27 13.40 14.13
N PRO A 439 -7.55 14.71 13.92
CA PRO A 439 -6.54 15.60 13.34
C PRO A 439 -5.31 15.79 14.24
N VAL A 440 -5.45 15.76 15.57
CA VAL A 440 -4.31 15.81 16.50
C VAL A 440 -3.45 14.55 16.37
N ILE A 441 -4.09 13.37 16.25
CA ILE A 441 -3.37 12.11 16.02
C ILE A 441 -2.60 12.17 14.69
N VAL A 442 -3.22 12.64 13.62
CA VAL A 442 -2.57 12.76 12.30
C VAL A 442 -1.41 13.78 12.33
N LEU A 443 -1.57 14.91 13.01
CA LEU A 443 -0.49 15.88 13.21
C LEU A 443 0.65 15.31 14.05
N PHE A 444 0.34 14.51 15.07
CA PHE A 444 1.34 13.83 15.88
C PHE A 444 2.12 12.79 15.04
N ILE A 445 1.45 11.99 14.21
CA ILE A 445 2.11 11.09 13.24
C ILE A 445 3.08 11.85 12.35
N PHE A 446 2.61 12.95 11.77
CA PHE A 446 3.42 13.78 10.87
C PHE A 446 4.64 14.34 11.61
N ALA A 447 4.45 14.96 12.77
CA ALA A 447 5.53 15.55 13.55
C ALA A 447 6.52 14.50 14.07
N PHE A 448 6.02 13.36 14.56
CA PHE A 448 6.87 12.27 15.02
C PHE A 448 7.64 11.64 13.87
N GLY A 449 7.01 11.45 12.71
CA GLY A 449 7.68 10.92 11.52
C GLY A 449 8.77 11.82 10.97
N LEU A 450 8.75 13.13 11.28
CA LEU A 450 9.85 14.06 11.03
C LEU A 450 10.91 13.97 12.12
N TYR A 451 10.49 13.92 13.39
CA TYR A 451 11.38 13.79 14.55
C TYR A 451 12.24 12.54 14.42
N ASP A 452 11.62 11.36 14.34
CA ASP A 452 12.27 10.05 14.23
C ASP A 452 13.24 9.95 13.04
N LYS A 453 13.02 10.76 11.99
CA LYS A 453 13.87 10.75 10.81
C LYS A 453 15.12 11.62 10.93
N PHE A 454 15.03 12.75 11.63
CA PHE A 454 16.06 13.80 11.60
C PHE A 454 16.69 14.11 12.97
N LEU A 455 16.13 13.60 14.06
CA LEU A 455 16.51 13.87 15.44
C LEU A 455 16.61 12.57 16.23
#